data_AF-A0A0F2RP06-F1
#
_entry.id   AF-A0A0F2RP06-F1
#
_cell.length_a   1.000
_cell.length_b   1.000
_cell.length_c   1.000
_cell.angle_alpha   90.00
_cell.angle_beta   90.00
_cell.angle_gamma   90.00
#
_symmetry.space_group_name_H-M   'P 1'
#
loop_
_entity.id
_entity.type
_entity.pdbx_description
1 polymer ?
#
loop_
_entity_poly.entity_id
_entity_poly.type
_entity_poly.pdbx_seq_one_letter_code
_entity_poly.pdbx_strand_id
1 'polypeptide(L)'
;MKDFGVVLTMRPTNKTAAMVMAKGFEYQPDKKINTPHHWDAPQQVRPVPKNTQDLTGLRVGRLRVIGLLIDKPLWLVRCDCGKYEARRSKSLKNERNSGDRCEICRHHNYLMMADEFRRTGQNKIYGLHTDQKGAAK
;
A
#
# COMPACT_ATOMS: atom_id res chain seq x y z
N MET A 1 -37.99 10.91 -0.18
CA MET A 1 -36.85 10.11 -0.70
C MET A 1 -36.60 10.58 -2.12
N LYS A 2 -35.36 10.95 -2.49
CA LYS A 2 -35.06 11.41 -3.85
C LYS A 2 -34.93 10.18 -4.75
N ASP A 3 -35.70 10.16 -5.84
CA ASP A 3 -35.73 9.05 -6.78
C ASP A 3 -34.55 9.14 -7.76
N PHE A 4 -33.43 8.50 -7.43
CA PHE A 4 -32.20 8.55 -8.24
C PHE A 4 -32.30 7.74 -9.54
N GLY A 5 -33.38 6.97 -9.75
CA GLY A 5 -33.59 6.15 -10.95
C GLY A 5 -33.71 6.97 -12.24
N VAL A 6 -34.33 8.16 -12.17
CA VAL A 6 -34.48 9.06 -13.33
C VAL A 6 -33.15 9.69 -13.75
N VAL A 7 -32.24 9.91 -12.81
CA VAL A 7 -30.90 10.46 -13.10
C VAL A 7 -30.09 9.45 -13.90
N LEU A 8 -30.18 8.15 -13.62
CA LEU A 8 -29.40 7.11 -14.31
C LEU A 8 -29.78 6.90 -15.78
N THR A 9 -30.94 7.36 -16.24
CA THR A 9 -31.39 7.22 -17.64
C THR A 9 -31.11 8.46 -18.50
N MET A 10 -30.72 9.58 -17.89
CA MET A 10 -30.38 10.80 -18.63
C MET A 10 -29.01 10.67 -19.33
N ARG A 11 -28.89 11.24 -20.54
CA ARG A 11 -27.59 11.37 -21.22
C ARG A 11 -26.81 12.52 -20.60
N PRO A 12 -25.54 12.30 -20.20
CA PRO A 12 -24.74 13.37 -19.63
C PRO A 12 -24.47 14.48 -20.65
N THR A 13 -24.68 15.73 -20.24
CA THR A 13 -24.52 16.91 -21.11
C THR A 13 -23.07 17.38 -21.23
N ASN A 14 -22.18 16.96 -20.32
CA ASN A 14 -20.76 17.27 -20.34
C ASN A 14 -19.92 16.17 -19.67
N LYS A 15 -18.59 16.30 -19.72
CA LYS A 15 -17.64 15.33 -19.15
C LYS A 15 -17.83 15.14 -17.63
N THR A 16 -18.09 16.21 -16.88
CA THR A 16 -18.28 16.12 -15.43
C THR A 16 -19.52 15.32 -15.08
N ALA A 17 -20.65 15.59 -15.75
CA ALA A 17 -21.87 14.82 -15.62
C ALA A 17 -21.64 13.35 -16.03
N ALA A 18 -20.89 13.11 -17.12
CA ALA A 18 -20.56 11.76 -17.57
C ALA A 18 -19.76 10.98 -16.52
N MET A 19 -18.77 11.60 -15.89
CA MET A 19 -17.96 10.96 -14.85
C MET A 19 -18.76 10.64 -13.57
N VAL A 20 -19.70 11.50 -13.19
CA VAL A 20 -20.57 11.28 -12.02
C VAL A 20 -21.60 10.18 -12.27
N MET A 21 -22.12 10.11 -13.50
CA MET A 21 -23.14 9.13 -13.89
C MET A 21 -22.53 7.79 -14.32
N ALA A 22 -21.26 7.78 -14.73
CA ALA A 22 -20.55 6.56 -15.07
C ALA A 22 -20.54 5.61 -13.86
N LYS A 23 -20.94 4.35 -14.09
CA LYS A 23 -20.76 3.30 -13.11
C LYS A 23 -19.26 3.11 -12.90
N GLY A 24 -18.75 3.53 -11.74
CA GLY A 24 -17.42 3.13 -11.31
C GLY A 24 -17.38 1.61 -11.15
N PHE A 25 -16.22 1.01 -11.43
CA PHE A 25 -15.94 -0.35 -10.98
C PHE A 25 -15.07 -0.28 -9.74
N GLU A 26 -15.46 -0.98 -8.69
CA GLU A 26 -14.58 -1.18 -7.55
C GLU A 26 -13.60 -2.29 -7.90
N TYR A 27 -12.32 -1.95 -8.04
CA TYR A 27 -11.28 -2.95 -8.25
C TYR A 27 -11.03 -3.71 -6.94
N GLN A 28 -11.48 -4.96 -6.89
CA GLN A 28 -11.11 -5.90 -5.85
C GLN A 28 -9.97 -6.79 -6.37
N PRO A 29 -8.76 -6.72 -5.80
CA PRO A 29 -7.66 -7.53 -6.26
C PRO A 29 -7.87 -9.00 -5.90
N ASP A 30 -7.80 -9.90 -6.88
CA ASP A 30 -7.88 -11.36 -6.69
C ASP A 30 -6.64 -11.98 -6.02
N LYS A 31 -5.80 -11.16 -5.37
CA LYS A 31 -4.60 -11.66 -4.68
C LYS A 31 -5.01 -12.38 -3.40
N LYS A 32 -4.82 -13.70 -3.42
CA LYS A 32 -4.83 -14.52 -2.20
C LYS A 32 -3.62 -14.16 -1.33
N ILE A 33 -3.88 -13.50 -0.21
CA ILE A 33 -2.84 -13.12 0.75
C ILE A 33 -2.65 -14.28 1.73
N ASN A 34 -1.60 -15.08 1.50
CA ASN A 34 -1.26 -16.20 2.39
C ASN A 34 -0.42 -15.76 3.60
N THR A 35 -0.06 -14.48 3.71
CA THR A 35 0.73 -13.99 4.84
C THR A 35 -0.18 -13.81 6.06
N PRO A 36 0.13 -14.44 7.22
CA PRO A 36 -0.71 -14.38 8.43
C PRO A 36 -0.65 -13.00 9.14
N HIS A 37 -0.08 -12.00 8.46
CA HIS A 37 0.26 -10.70 9.03
C HIS A 37 -0.30 -9.55 8.18
N HIS A 38 -1.44 -9.79 7.53
CA HIS A 38 -2.15 -8.78 6.75
C HIS A 38 -3.58 -8.65 7.27
N TRP A 39 -3.99 -7.42 7.55
CA TRP A 39 -5.30 -7.12 8.13
C TRP A 39 -5.90 -5.86 7.55
N ASP A 40 -7.24 -5.83 7.46
CA ASP A 40 -8.00 -4.65 7.05
C ASP A 40 -8.20 -3.66 8.19
N ALA A 41 -8.25 -4.17 9.42
CA ALA A 41 -8.42 -3.41 10.65
C ALA A 41 -7.14 -3.45 11.50
N PRO A 42 -6.89 -2.41 12.33
CA PRO A 42 -5.75 -2.41 13.22
C PRO A 42 -5.87 -3.54 14.26
N GLN A 43 -4.76 -4.26 14.45
CA GLN A 43 -4.62 -5.22 15.54
C GLN A 43 -4.31 -4.50 16.85
N GLN A 44 -4.56 -5.16 17.98
CA GLN A 44 -4.28 -4.59 19.28
C GLN A 44 -2.76 -4.46 19.52
N VAL A 45 -2.36 -3.35 20.14
CA VAL A 45 -0.97 -3.04 20.46
C VAL A 45 -0.77 -2.91 21.97
N ARG A 46 0.44 -3.19 22.42
CA ARG A 46 0.90 -2.98 23.81
C ARG A 46 1.87 -1.81 23.87
N PRO A 47 2.04 -1.19 25.05
CA PRO A 47 3.09 -0.20 25.26
C PRO A 47 4.47 -0.80 25.01
N VAL A 48 5.37 0.01 24.46
CA VAL A 48 6.74 -0.42 24.16
C VAL A 48 7.51 -0.61 25.47
N PRO A 49 8.16 -1.76 25.69
CA PRO A 49 9.00 -1.97 26.87
C PRO A 49 10.16 -0.96 26.91
N LYS A 50 10.48 -0.41 28.09
CA LYS A 50 11.55 0.59 28.29
C LYS A 50 12.92 0.17 27.76
N ASN A 51 13.21 -1.14 27.73
CA ASN A 51 14.48 -1.70 27.28
C ASN A 51 14.57 -1.85 25.75
N THR A 52 13.52 -1.49 25.00
CA THR A 52 13.49 -1.60 23.53
C THR A 52 13.41 -0.22 22.92
N GLN A 53 14.14 0.00 21.83
CA GLN A 53 14.00 1.23 21.06
C GLN A 53 12.57 1.35 20.52
N ASP A 54 11.91 2.45 20.85
CA ASP A 54 10.60 2.77 20.32
C ASP A 54 10.71 3.17 18.84
N LEU A 55 10.01 2.45 17.98
CA LEU A 55 9.92 2.73 16.54
C LEU A 55 8.58 3.37 16.17
N THR A 56 7.71 3.65 17.14
CA THR A 56 6.38 4.24 16.90
C THR A 56 6.52 5.56 16.15
N GLY A 57 5.70 5.74 15.11
CA GLY A 57 5.74 6.92 14.25
C GLY A 57 6.78 6.88 13.13
N LEU A 58 7.76 5.96 13.16
CA LEU A 58 8.73 5.78 12.09
C LEU A 58 8.02 5.52 10.75
N ARG A 59 8.48 6.18 9.68
CA ARG A 59 8.02 5.93 8.31
C ARG A 59 9.11 5.25 7.50
N VAL A 60 8.72 4.21 6.77
CA VAL A 60 9.58 3.45 5.85
C VAL A 60 8.77 3.19 4.59
N GLY A 61 9.15 3.82 3.49
CA GLY A 61 8.35 3.81 2.27
C GLY A 61 6.92 4.26 2.51
N ARG A 62 5.96 3.36 2.23
CA ARG A 62 4.52 3.59 2.43
C ARG A 62 4.01 3.14 3.80
N LEU A 63 4.88 2.65 4.68
CA LEU A 63 4.54 2.10 5.98
C LEU A 63 4.80 3.12 7.08
N ARG A 64 3.87 3.23 8.04
CA ARG A 64 4.03 3.97 9.28
C ARG A 64 3.85 3.03 10.46
N VAL A 65 4.79 3.04 11.41
CA VAL A 65 4.73 2.21 12.61
C VAL A 65 3.70 2.79 13.60
N ILE A 66 2.79 1.92 14.08
CA ILE A 66 1.75 2.27 15.06
C ILE A 66 2.15 1.86 16.47
N GLY A 67 2.75 0.68 16.63
CA GLY A 67 3.10 0.15 17.94
C GLY A 67 3.51 -1.31 17.89
N LEU A 68 3.71 -1.91 19.06
CA LEU A 68 4.12 -3.31 19.18
C LEU A 68 2.89 -4.21 19.39
N LEU A 69 2.77 -5.31 18.65
CA LEU A 69 1.66 -6.25 18.83
C LEU A 69 1.66 -6.88 20.23
N ILE A 70 0.48 -7.23 20.74
CA ILE A 70 0.31 -7.89 22.04
C ILE A 70 0.92 -9.31 22.00
N ASP A 71 0.50 -10.12 21.03
CA ASP A 71 0.81 -11.56 21.02
C ASP A 71 2.17 -11.90 20.41
N LYS A 72 2.82 -10.93 19.74
CA LYS A 72 4.03 -11.18 18.93
C LYS A 72 5.03 -10.02 19.11
N PRO A 73 6.34 -10.30 19.11
CA PRO A 73 7.38 -9.26 19.12
C PRO A 73 7.55 -8.63 17.72
N LEU A 74 6.44 -8.21 17.10
CA LEU A 74 6.39 -7.59 15.79
C LEU A 74 5.73 -6.22 15.90
N TRP A 75 6.17 -5.30 15.06
CA TRP A 75 5.61 -3.96 14.96
C TRP A 75 4.39 -4.00 14.05
N LEU A 76 3.27 -3.47 14.55
CA LEU A 76 2.12 -3.14 13.74
C LEU A 76 2.45 -1.90 12.91
N VAL A 77 2.28 -2.01 11.60
CA VAL A 77 2.44 -0.91 10.65
C VAL A 77 1.15 -0.69 9.88
N ARG A 78 0.88 0.56 9.52
CA ARG A 78 -0.18 0.94 8.59
C ARG A 78 0.44 1.38 7.27
N CYS A 79 -0.04 0.81 6.18
CA CYS A 79 0.30 1.24 4.85
C CYS A 79 -0.57 2.44 4.44
N ASP A 80 -0.06 3.31 3.57
CA ASP A 80 -0.81 4.47 3.05
C ASP A 80 -2.12 4.10 2.33
N CYS A 81 -2.26 2.85 1.86
CA CYS A 81 -3.53 2.33 1.32
C CYS A 81 -4.57 2.00 2.39
N GLY A 82 -4.24 2.15 3.68
CA GLY A 82 -5.13 1.87 4.81
C GLY A 82 -4.99 0.48 5.43
N LYS A 83 -4.32 -0.47 4.77
CA LYS A 83 -4.13 -1.83 5.28
C LYS A 83 -3.05 -1.91 6.36
N TYR A 84 -3.16 -2.90 7.24
CA TYR A 84 -2.27 -3.12 8.37
C TYR A 84 -1.45 -4.38 8.18
N GLU A 85 -0.18 -4.33 8.57
CA GLU A 85 0.69 -5.50 8.56
C GLU A 85 1.61 -5.57 9.77
N ALA A 86 2.22 -6.73 9.99
CA ALA A 86 3.30 -6.88 10.96
C ALA A 86 4.67 -6.83 10.28
N ARG A 87 5.62 -6.15 10.91
CA ARG A 87 7.03 -6.10 10.48
C ARG A 87 7.98 -6.35 11.64
N ARG A 88 9.13 -6.96 11.34
CA ARG A 88 10.24 -7.11 12.30
C ARG A 88 11.01 -5.79 12.41
N SER A 89 11.56 -5.48 13.59
CA SER A 89 12.40 -4.29 13.80
C SER A 89 13.54 -4.20 12.79
N LYS A 90 14.17 -5.34 12.45
CA LYS A 90 15.25 -5.42 11.44
C LYS A 90 14.82 -4.93 10.07
N SER A 91 13.56 -5.20 9.66
CA SER A 91 13.05 -4.77 8.35
C SER A 91 12.84 -3.27 8.28
N LEU A 92 12.41 -2.67 9.40
CA LEU A 92 12.11 -1.24 9.50
C LEU A 92 13.37 -0.39 9.61
N LYS A 93 14.42 -0.92 10.26
CA LYS A 93 15.71 -0.23 10.39
C LYS A 93 16.61 -0.36 9.16
N ASN A 94 16.26 -1.22 8.21
CA ASN A 94 17.07 -1.43 7.02
C ASN A 94 16.81 -0.34 5.99
N GLU A 95 17.80 0.51 5.72
CA GLU A 95 17.71 1.60 4.75
C GLU A 95 17.43 1.12 3.32
N ARG A 96 17.86 -0.10 2.97
CA ARG A 96 17.55 -0.71 1.67
C ARG A 96 16.05 -0.99 1.48
N ASN A 97 15.28 -1.00 2.56
CA ASN A 97 13.83 -1.15 2.54
C ASN A 97 13.09 0.20 2.44
N SER A 98 13.76 1.28 2.02
CA SER A 98 13.16 2.61 1.86
C SER A 98 11.89 2.63 1.00
N GLY A 99 11.72 1.67 0.08
CA GLY A 99 10.53 1.50 -0.75
C GLY A 99 9.46 0.53 -0.22
N ASP A 100 9.53 0.07 1.05
CA ASP A 100 8.63 -0.97 1.57
C ASP A 100 7.15 -0.53 1.58
N ARG A 101 6.25 -1.51 1.49
CA ARG A 101 4.79 -1.36 1.36
C ARG A 101 4.08 -2.68 1.71
N CYS A 102 2.76 -2.63 1.92
CA CYS A 102 1.96 -3.83 2.19
C CYS A 102 1.89 -4.78 0.98
N GLU A 103 1.50 -6.03 1.21
CA GLU A 103 1.39 -7.08 0.19
C GLU A 103 0.44 -6.73 -0.95
N ILE A 104 -0.63 -5.99 -0.68
CA ILE A 104 -1.55 -5.49 -1.72
C ILE A 104 -0.84 -4.45 -2.59
N CYS A 105 -0.19 -3.45 -1.98
CA CYS A 105 0.56 -2.44 -2.73
C CYS A 105 1.76 -3.04 -3.49
N ARG A 106 2.40 -4.09 -2.95
CA ARG A 106 3.46 -4.83 -3.67
C ARG A 106 2.89 -5.47 -4.93
N HIS A 107 1.72 -6.11 -4.83
CA HIS A 107 1.07 -6.71 -5.99
C HIS A 107 0.61 -5.69 -7.01
N HIS A 108 -0.02 -4.60 -6.57
CA HIS A 108 -0.40 -3.52 -7.47
C HIS A 108 0.81 -2.96 -8.23
N ASN A 109 1.93 -2.74 -7.52
CA ASN A 109 3.15 -2.28 -8.17
C ASN A 109 3.72 -3.30 -9.18
N TYR A 110 3.67 -4.60 -8.86
CA TYR A 110 4.03 -5.66 -9.79
C TYR A 110 3.17 -5.63 -11.06
N LEU A 111 1.85 -5.49 -10.93
CA LEU A 111 0.93 -5.40 -12.07
C LEU A 111 1.24 -4.18 -12.95
N MET A 112 1.52 -3.03 -12.33
CA MET A 112 1.95 -1.83 -13.06
C MET A 112 3.27 -2.05 -13.82
N MET A 113 4.26 -2.70 -13.19
CA MET A 113 5.53 -3.01 -13.87
C MET A 113 5.31 -3.97 -15.05
N ALA A 114 4.49 -5.00 -14.86
CA ALA A 114 4.20 -5.97 -15.90
C ALA A 114 3.43 -5.35 -17.07
N ASP A 115 2.56 -4.37 -16.82
CA ASP A 115 1.88 -3.61 -17.87
C ASP A 115 2.85 -2.72 -18.65
N GLU A 116 3.70 -1.97 -17.96
CA GLU A 116 4.71 -1.11 -18.58
C GLU A 116 5.64 -1.90 -19.50
N PHE A 117 6.13 -3.06 -19.03
CA PHE A 117 6.97 -3.94 -19.83
C PHE A 117 6.24 -4.47 -21.06
N ARG A 118 4.98 -4.91 -20.93
CA ARG A 118 4.16 -5.34 -22.07
C ARG A 118 3.96 -4.24 -23.11
N ARG A 119 3.88 -2.98 -22.68
CA ARG A 119 3.66 -1.83 -23.57
C ARG A 119 4.93 -1.30 -24.22
N THR A 120 6.05 -1.31 -23.51
CA THR A 120 7.27 -0.59 -23.91
C THR A 120 8.49 -1.49 -24.15
N GLY A 121 8.45 -2.74 -23.67
CA GLY A 121 9.59 -3.64 -23.62
C GLY A 121 10.64 -3.26 -22.57
N GLN A 122 10.38 -2.25 -21.73
CA GLN A 122 11.34 -1.75 -20.74
C GLN A 122 10.89 -2.04 -19.30
N ASN A 123 11.86 -2.37 -18.44
CA ASN A 123 11.64 -2.54 -17.00
C ASN A 123 11.89 -1.21 -16.28
N LYS A 124 10.83 -0.45 -15.98
CA LYS A 124 10.94 0.72 -15.10
C LYS A 124 10.91 0.28 -13.63
N ILE A 125 11.95 0.65 -12.89
CA ILE A 125 12.05 0.37 -11.46
C ILE A 125 11.27 1.43 -10.69
N TYR A 126 10.05 1.11 -10.24
CA TYR A 126 9.26 2.01 -9.39
C TYR A 126 9.61 1.83 -7.90
N GLY A 127 10.20 2.86 -7.30
CA GLY A 127 10.39 2.95 -5.83
C GLY A 127 11.78 2.56 -5.31
N LEU A 128 12.82 2.63 -6.14
CA LEU A 128 14.20 2.80 -5.68
C LEU A 128 14.61 4.25 -5.99
N HIS A 129 15.21 4.94 -5.02
CA HIS A 129 16.03 6.11 -5.34
C HIS A 129 17.12 5.64 -6.28
N THR A 130 17.02 6.03 -7.56
CA THR A 130 18.04 5.77 -8.58
C THR A 130 19.19 6.76 -8.42
N ASP A 131 19.82 6.80 -7.24
CA ASP A 131 21.06 7.52 -7.00
C ASP A 131 22.27 6.57 -7.06
N GLN A 132 22.31 5.74 -8.08
CA GLN A 132 23.54 5.07 -8.53
C GLN A 132 23.64 5.20 -10.05
N LYS A 133 23.75 6.44 -10.51
CA LYS A 133 24.34 6.72 -11.84
C LYS A 133 25.82 6.36 -11.77
N GLY A 134 26.22 5.35 -12.56
CA GLY A 134 27.53 5.24 -13.19
C GLY A 134 28.76 5.13 -12.28
N ALA A 135 29.13 3.90 -11.90
CA ALA A 135 30.53 3.53 -11.78
C ALA A 135 30.82 2.49 -12.86
N ALA A 136 30.91 2.96 -14.11
CA ALA A 136 31.63 2.22 -15.14
C ALA A 136 33.11 2.26 -14.74
N LYS A 137 33.71 1.09 -14.55
CA LYS A 137 35.16 0.89 -14.54
C LYS A 137 35.57 0.40 -15.93
#